data_AF-A0A820NI48-F1
#
_entry.id   AF-A0A820NI48-F1
#
_cell.length_a   1.000
_cell.length_b   1.000
_cell.length_c   1.000
_cell.angle_alpha   90.00
_cell.angle_beta   90.00
_cell.angle_gamma   90.00
#
_symmetry.space_group_name_H-M   'P 1'
#
loop_
_entity.id
_entity.type
_entity.pdbx_description
1 polymer ?
#
loop_
_entity_poly.entity_id
_entity_poly.type
_entity_poly.pdbx_seq_one_letter_code
_entity_poly.pdbx_strand_id
1 'polypeptide(L)'
;MLSSVFMATSSIQRIRELRDTSIPKDSLLGNLLPDSSVLNVTNIPRQCGLLSDDEITITEQYSATQLVTKLAQGQLTAQQVIKAYLKRAGIAH
;
A
#
# COMPACT_ATOMS: atom_id res chain seq x y z
N MET A 1 -30.44 0.03 22.83
CA MET A 1 -29.95 -0.10 21.44
C MET A 1 -29.10 1.09 20.98
N LEU A 2 -29.47 2.35 21.26
CA LEU A 2 -28.71 3.54 20.85
C LEU A 2 -27.26 3.62 21.38
N SER A 3 -26.99 3.15 22.60
CA SER A 3 -25.64 3.16 23.21
C SER A 3 -24.64 2.21 22.52
N SER A 4 -25.12 1.05 22.03
CA SER A 4 -24.28 0.06 21.33
C SER A 4 -23.84 0.53 19.94
N VAL A 5 -24.75 1.16 19.19
CA VAL A 5 -24.43 1.76 17.87
C VAL A 5 -23.45 2.93 18.01
N PHE A 6 -23.62 3.77 19.05
CA PHE A 6 -22.70 4.88 19.32
C PHE A 6 -21.28 4.38 19.65
N MET A 7 -21.14 3.38 20.53
CA MET A 7 -19.84 2.78 20.87
C MET A 7 -19.17 2.08 19.67
N ALA A 8 -19.96 1.37 18.84
CA ALA A 8 -19.45 0.73 17.62
C ALA A 8 -18.93 1.77 16.61
N THR A 9 -19.64 2.89 16.44
CA THR A 9 -19.24 3.98 15.53
C THR A 9 -17.96 4.66 16.03
N SER A 10 -17.83 4.90 17.34
CA SER A 10 -16.62 5.47 17.95
C SER A 10 -15.40 4.56 17.79
N SER A 11 -15.59 3.24 17.85
CA SER A 11 -14.51 2.26 17.65
C SER A 11 -14.04 2.21 16.19
N ILE A 12 -14.98 2.25 15.23
CA ILE A 12 -14.66 2.31 13.79
C ILE A 12 -13.89 3.59 13.47
N GLN A 13 -14.32 4.73 14.01
CA GLN A 13 -13.67 6.01 13.80
C GLN A 13 -12.22 6.00 14.31
N ARG A 14 -12.01 5.48 15.53
CA ARG A 14 -10.66 5.33 16.11
C ARG A 14 -9.75 4.47 15.24
N ILE A 15 -10.25 3.36 14.70
CA ILE A 15 -9.43 2.46 13.85
C ILE A 15 -9.07 3.14 12.53
N ARG A 16 -10.00 3.89 11.92
CA ARG A 16 -9.72 4.68 10.70
C ARG A 16 -8.63 5.72 10.93
N GLU A 17 -8.74 6.48 12.01
CA GLU A 17 -7.74 7.48 12.38
C GLU A 17 -6.36 6.85 12.56
N LEU A 18 -6.27 5.74 13.31
CA LEU A 18 -5.00 5.02 13.51
C LEU A 18 -4.37 4.58 12.19
N ARG A 19 -5.17 4.01 11.28
CA ARG A 19 -4.72 3.63 9.94
C ARG A 19 -4.21 4.86 9.18
N ASP A 20 -5.01 5.91 9.12
CA ASP A 20 -4.72 7.11 8.33
C ASP A 20 -3.48 7.85 8.87
N THR A 21 -3.18 7.77 10.18
CA THR A 21 -1.96 8.32 10.78
C THR A 21 -0.74 7.41 10.68
N SER A 22 -0.93 6.10 10.50
CA SER A 22 0.16 5.12 10.45
C SER A 22 0.72 4.90 9.05
N ILE A 23 -0.04 5.22 8.00
CA ILE A 23 0.42 5.07 6.62
C ILE A 23 1.22 6.30 6.19
N PRO A 24 2.46 6.12 5.70
CA PRO A 24 3.24 7.23 5.18
C PRO A 24 2.52 7.97 4.05
N LYS A 25 2.54 9.30 4.09
CA LYS A 25 1.77 10.11 3.14
C LYS A 25 2.33 10.06 1.72
N ASP A 26 3.62 9.78 1.56
CA ASP A 26 4.31 9.57 0.29
C ASP A 26 3.98 8.21 -0.37
N SER A 27 3.25 7.34 0.32
CA SER A 27 2.70 6.08 -0.23
C SER A 27 1.24 6.17 -0.68
N LEU A 28 0.60 7.33 -0.61
CA LEU A 28 -0.81 7.52 -1.00
C LEU A 28 -0.91 8.24 -2.35
N LEU A 29 -1.93 7.90 -3.15
CA LEU A 29 -2.18 8.56 -4.45
C LEU A 29 -2.53 10.05 -4.30
N GLY A 30 -3.24 10.44 -3.23
CA GLY A 30 -3.63 11.83 -3.00
C GLY A 30 -4.40 12.41 -4.19
N ASN A 31 -3.81 13.38 -4.88
CA ASN A 31 -4.37 14.02 -6.08
C ASN A 31 -4.24 13.18 -7.37
N LEU A 32 -3.57 12.03 -7.31
CA LEU A 32 -3.38 11.10 -8.42
C LEU A 32 -4.50 10.05 -8.52
N LEU A 33 -5.57 10.20 -7.73
CA LEU A 33 -6.71 9.31 -7.80
C LEU A 33 -7.35 9.35 -9.20
N PRO A 34 -7.70 8.18 -9.76
CA PRO A 34 -8.37 8.13 -11.05
C PRO A 34 -9.78 8.72 -10.94
N ASP A 35 -10.32 9.15 -12.08
CA ASP A 35 -11.72 9.54 -12.15
C ASP A 35 -12.64 8.37 -11.76
N SER A 36 -13.80 8.68 -11.16
CA SER A 36 -14.78 7.69 -10.74
C SER A 36 -15.32 6.79 -11.86
N SER A 37 -15.21 7.21 -13.12
CA SER A 37 -15.56 6.42 -14.31
C SER A 37 -14.52 5.36 -14.68
N VAL A 38 -13.31 5.40 -14.11
CA VAL A 38 -12.25 4.42 -14.37
C VAL A 38 -12.55 3.12 -13.61
N LEU A 39 -13.03 2.12 -14.35
CA LEU A 39 -13.37 0.81 -13.77
C LEU A 39 -12.17 -0.12 -13.61
N ASN A 40 -11.12 0.07 -14.42
CA ASN A 40 -9.92 -0.75 -14.36
C ASN A 40 -8.74 0.05 -13.80
N VAL A 41 -8.36 -0.26 -12.57
CA VAL A 41 -7.27 0.38 -11.84
C VAL A 41 -6.00 -0.48 -11.77
N THR A 42 -5.96 -1.63 -12.46
CA THR A 42 -4.86 -2.60 -12.37
C THR A 42 -3.50 -2.02 -12.79
N ASN A 43 -3.48 -1.01 -13.66
CA ASN A 43 -2.26 -0.37 -14.14
C ASN A 43 -1.80 0.84 -13.31
N ILE A 44 -2.63 1.35 -12.39
CA ILE A 44 -2.32 2.55 -11.60
C ILE A 44 -0.96 2.45 -10.90
N PRO A 45 -0.60 1.33 -10.25
CA PRO A 45 0.67 1.26 -9.54
C PRO A 45 1.92 1.47 -10.41
N ARG A 46 1.84 1.18 -11.72
CA ARG A 46 2.94 1.41 -12.68
C ARG A 46 2.94 2.81 -13.27
N GLN A 47 1.79 3.49 -13.25
CA GLN A 47 1.56 4.75 -13.97
C GLN A 47 1.48 5.97 -13.04
N CYS A 48 1.21 5.77 -11.75
CA CYS A 48 1.03 6.86 -10.79
C CYS A 48 2.32 7.59 -10.41
N GLY A 49 3.50 7.06 -10.76
CA GLY A 49 4.79 7.69 -10.46
C GLY A 49 5.23 7.62 -8.99
N LEU A 50 4.54 6.85 -8.14
CA LEU A 50 4.92 6.68 -6.72
C LEU A 50 5.95 5.56 -6.50
N LEU A 51 5.94 4.54 -7.35
CA LEU A 51 6.91 3.44 -7.32
C LEU A 51 8.03 3.71 -8.32
N SER A 52 9.28 3.45 -7.90
CA SER A 52 10.39 3.34 -8.84
C SER A 52 10.34 2.02 -9.63
N ASP A 53 11.11 1.91 -10.70
CA ASP A 53 11.22 0.68 -11.50
C ASP A 53 11.67 -0.54 -10.66
N ASP A 54 12.57 -0.31 -9.70
CA ASP A 54 12.99 -1.33 -8.74
C ASP A 54 11.84 -1.75 -7.80
N GLU A 55 11.05 -0.79 -7.30
CA GLU A 55 9.90 -1.06 -6.43
C GLU A 55 8.78 -1.80 -7.19
N ILE A 56 8.57 -1.48 -8.48
CA ILE A 56 7.67 -2.23 -9.37
C ILE A 56 8.19 -3.66 -9.56
N THR A 57 9.48 -3.81 -9.86
CA THR A 57 10.12 -5.13 -10.04
C THR A 57 9.95 -5.99 -8.79
N ILE A 58 10.23 -5.44 -7.60
CA ILE A 58 10.07 -6.13 -6.31
C ILE A 58 8.63 -6.61 -6.09
N THR A 59 7.64 -5.77 -6.44
CA THR A 59 6.23 -6.04 -6.12
C THR A 59 5.49 -6.86 -7.17
N GLU A 60 6.02 -6.99 -8.39
CA GLU A 60 5.31 -7.62 -9.51
C GLU A 60 6.06 -8.72 -10.24
N GLN A 61 7.40 -8.73 -10.22
CA GLN A 61 8.19 -9.71 -11.00
C GLN A 61 8.74 -10.86 -10.17
N TYR A 62 8.81 -10.70 -8.84
CA TYR A 62 9.31 -11.72 -7.94
C TYR A 62 8.17 -12.41 -7.18
N SER A 63 8.19 -13.73 -7.17
CA SER A 63 7.40 -14.53 -6.24
C SER A 63 7.95 -14.38 -4.81
N ALA A 64 7.12 -14.74 -3.81
CA ALA A 64 7.55 -14.74 -2.42
C ALA A 64 8.83 -15.60 -2.19
N THR A 65 8.91 -16.76 -2.83
CA THR A 65 10.11 -17.62 -2.75
C THR A 65 11.34 -16.95 -3.36
N GLN A 66 11.19 -16.28 -4.51
CA GLN A 66 12.28 -15.54 -5.14
C GLN A 66 12.75 -14.36 -4.27
N LEU A 67 11.82 -13.63 -3.64
CA LEU A 67 12.15 -12.56 -2.70
C LEU A 67 12.97 -13.10 -1.51
N VAL A 68 12.55 -14.22 -0.92
CA VAL A 68 13.29 -14.88 0.17
C VAL A 68 14.69 -15.28 -0.26
N THR A 69 14.84 -15.90 -1.44
CA THR A 69 16.16 -16.24 -1.99
C THR A 69 17.04 -15.01 -2.19
N LYS A 70 16.49 -13.92 -2.74
CA LYS A 70 17.22 -12.67 -2.97
C LYS A 70 17.64 -11.98 -1.68
N LEU A 71 16.79 -12.01 -0.65
CA LEU A 71 17.12 -11.53 0.69
C LEU A 71 18.25 -12.35 1.31
N ALA A 72 18.16 -13.69 1.25
CA ALA A 72 19.20 -14.58 1.78
C ALA A 72 20.56 -14.41 1.08
N GLN A 73 20.54 -14.06 -0.21
CA GLN A 73 21.75 -13.77 -1.00
C GLN A 73 22.26 -12.32 -0.84
N GLY A 74 21.58 -11.47 -0.07
CA GLY A 74 21.95 -10.06 0.07
C GLY A 74 21.75 -9.21 -1.19
N GLN A 75 21.04 -9.72 -2.20
CA GLN A 75 20.71 -8.98 -3.43
C GLN A 75 19.62 -7.94 -3.19
N LEU A 76 18.76 -8.20 -2.22
CA LEU A 76 17.77 -7.24 -1.71
C LEU A 76 17.96 -7.12 -0.20
N THR A 77 17.65 -5.95 0.33
CA THR A 77 17.54 -5.71 1.77
C THR A 77 16.08 -5.81 2.21
N ALA A 78 15.87 -6.15 3.49
CA ALA A 78 14.53 -6.14 4.07
C ALA A 78 13.86 -4.77 3.95
N GLN A 79 14.63 -3.68 4.10
CA GLN A 79 14.13 -2.31 3.94
C GLN A 79 13.63 -2.04 2.53
N GLN A 80 14.34 -2.47 1.48
CA GLN A 80 13.90 -2.30 0.08
C GLN A 80 12.58 -3.03 -0.17
N VAL A 81 12.48 -4.28 0.28
CA VAL A 81 11.26 -5.09 0.09
C VAL A 81 10.08 -4.47 0.84
N ILE A 82 10.25 -4.14 2.12
CA ILE A 82 9.19 -3.55 2.94
C ILE A 82 8.75 -2.20 2.38
N LYS A 83 9.68 -1.34 1.97
CA LYS A 83 9.37 -0.03 1.38
C LYS A 83 8.53 -0.17 0.11
N ALA A 84 8.90 -1.08 -0.80
CA ALA A 84 8.16 -1.30 -2.04
C ALA A 84 6.73 -1.78 -1.78
N TYR A 85 6.55 -2.76 -0.88
CA TYR A 85 5.22 -3.27 -0.53
C TYR A 85 4.38 -2.28 0.28
N LEU A 86 4.99 -1.45 1.13
CA LEU A 86 4.28 -0.40 1.87
C LEU A 86 3.68 0.63 0.92
N LYS A 87 4.46 1.08 -0.07
CA LYS A 87 3.95 1.94 -1.14
C LYS A 87 2.84 1.28 -1.95
N ARG A 88 3.03 0.02 -2.35
CA ARG A 88 2.03 -0.74 -3.10
C ARG A 88 0.71 -0.88 -2.34
N ALA A 89 0.78 -1.13 -1.03
CA ALA A 89 -0.39 -1.20 -0.16
C ALA A 89 -1.07 0.16 0.01
N GLY A 90 -0.29 1.24 0.18
CA GLY A 90 -0.82 2.61 0.29
C GLY A 90 -1.58 3.07 -0.96
N ILE A 91 -1.19 2.61 -2.15
CA ILE A 91 -1.91 2.87 -3.41
C ILE A 91 -3.30 2.20 -3.43
N ALA A 92 -3.47 1.08 -2.76
CA ALA A 92 -4.71 0.28 -2.75
C ALA A 92 -5.58 0.47 -1.49
N HIS A 93 -5.13 1.28 -0.53
CA HIS A 93 -5.79 1.52 0.77
C HIS A 93 -7.12 2.29 0.63
#